data_AF-A0A139NVT8-F1
#
_entry.id   AF-A0A139NVT8-F1
#
_cell.length_a   1.000
_cell.length_b   1.000
_cell.length_c   1.000
_cell.angle_alpha   90.00
_cell.angle_beta   90.00
_cell.angle_gamma   90.00
#
_symmetry.space_group_name_H-M   'P 1'
#
loop_
_entity.id
_entity.type
_entity.pdbx_description
1 polymer ?
#
loop_
_entity_poly.entity_id
_entity_poly.type
_entity_poly.pdbx_seq_one_letter_code
_entity_poly.pdbx_strand_id
1 'polypeptide(L)'
;MADRNEEKRYKLWREIVKIEDKGDRLRATKKQYEQQLTNFYSDIQSIHHRMATLLSLSPSSRQVIEQIESDNRTIQRQTNSYVEEELDELEKQTKKARRSFDEAREELIAERNRLPWE
;
A
#
# COMPACT_ATOMS: atom_id res chain seq x y z
N MET A 1 -29.51 -21.93 -34.10
CA MET A 1 -30.07 -20.73 -33.46
C MET A 1 -28.88 -19.92 -32.97
N ALA A 2 -28.80 -18.63 -33.26
CA ALA A 2 -27.75 -17.78 -32.70
C ALA A 2 -28.07 -17.57 -31.22
N ASP A 3 -27.11 -17.89 -30.35
CA ASP A 3 -27.21 -17.71 -28.91
C ASP A 3 -27.44 -16.21 -28.60
N ARG A 4 -28.69 -15.86 -28.27
CA ARG A 4 -29.10 -14.46 -28.04
C ARG A 4 -28.41 -13.84 -26.82
N ASN A 5 -27.83 -14.64 -25.94
CA ASN A 5 -27.19 -14.20 -24.71
C ASN A 5 -25.66 -14.29 -24.78
N GLU A 6 -25.08 -14.78 -25.88
CA GLU A 6 -23.62 -14.87 -26.07
C GLU A 6 -22.95 -13.51 -25.89
N GLU A 7 -23.49 -12.47 -26.53
CA GLU A 7 -22.93 -11.12 -26.42
C GLU A 7 -23.03 -10.56 -25.00
N LYS A 8 -24.10 -10.90 -24.27
CA LYS A 8 -24.28 -10.50 -22.85
C LYS A 8 -23.31 -11.23 -21.94
N ARG A 9 -23.15 -12.56 -22.12
CA ARG A 9 -22.15 -13.36 -21.39
C ARG A 9 -20.74 -12.84 -21.64
N TYR A 10 -20.42 -12.48 -22.89
CA TYR A 10 -19.12 -11.90 -23.25
C TYR A 10 -18.90 -10.52 -22.63
N LYS A 11 -19.92 -9.66 -22.58
CA LYS A 11 -19.86 -8.36 -21.88
C LYS A 11 -19.59 -8.54 -20.39
N LEU A 12 -20.34 -9.42 -19.72
CA LEU A 12 -20.14 -9.72 -18.30
C LEU A 12 -18.75 -10.31 -18.03
N TRP A 13 -18.28 -11.21 -18.89
CA TRP A 13 -16.92 -11.76 -18.79
C TRP A 13 -15.85 -10.66 -18.91
N ARG A 14 -15.99 -9.72 -19.85
CA ARG A 14 -15.06 -8.59 -19.96
C ARG A 14 -15.05 -7.71 -18.71
N GLU A 15 -16.19 -7.48 -18.08
CA GLU A 15 -16.25 -6.71 -16.83
C GLU A 15 -15.60 -7.47 -15.67
N ILE A 16 -15.79 -8.79 -15.56
CA ILE A 16 -15.10 -9.63 -14.57
C ILE A 16 -13.57 -9.51 -14.74
N VAL A 17 -13.07 -9.67 -15.98
CA VAL A 17 -11.63 -9.55 -16.27
C VAL A 17 -11.08 -8.16 -15.90
N LYS A 18 -11.85 -7.08 -16.13
CA LYS A 18 -11.45 -5.73 -15.73
C LYS A 18 -11.34 -5.59 -14.20
N ILE A 19 -12.23 -6.22 -13.43
CA ILE A 19 -12.14 -6.21 -11.97
C ILE A 19 -10.90 -6.98 -11.50
N GLU A 20 -10.61 -8.12 -12.12
CA GLU A 20 -9.41 -8.91 -11.82
C GLU A 20 -8.12 -8.11 -12.11
N ASP A 21 -8.03 -7.44 -13.26
CA ASP A 21 -6.91 -6.54 -13.61
C ASP A 21 -6.77 -5.36 -12.63
N LYS A 22 -7.88 -4.77 -12.18
CA LYS A 22 -7.85 -3.74 -11.12
C LYS A 22 -7.29 -4.30 -9.81
N GLY A 23 -7.65 -5.53 -9.45
CA GLY A 23 -7.12 -6.22 -8.28
C GLY A 23 -5.61 -6.46 -8.37
N ASP A 24 -5.12 -6.87 -9.54
CA ASP A 24 -3.69 -7.06 -9.80
C ASP A 24 -2.90 -5.75 -9.70
N ARG A 25 -3.41 -4.67 -10.31
CA ARG A 25 -2.79 -3.34 -10.22
C ARG A 25 -2.75 -2.84 -8.79
N LEU A 26 -3.84 -3.01 -8.03
CA LEU A 26 -3.88 -2.64 -6.61
C LEU A 26 -2.80 -3.37 -5.81
N ARG A 27 -2.64 -4.69 -6.03
CA ARG A 27 -1.57 -5.47 -5.38
C ARG A 27 -0.17 -4.97 -5.74
N ALA A 28 0.06 -4.68 -7.02
CA ALA A 28 1.35 -4.17 -7.49
C ALA A 28 1.68 -2.80 -6.87
N THR A 29 0.72 -1.87 -6.90
CA THR A 29 0.87 -0.54 -6.31
C THR A 29 1.08 -0.60 -4.80
N LYS A 30 0.31 -1.44 -4.08
CA LYS A 30 0.51 -1.65 -2.64
C LYS A 30 1.94 -2.10 -2.34
N LYS A 31 2.44 -3.11 -3.04
CA LYS A 31 3.80 -3.63 -2.85
C LYS A 31 4.87 -2.57 -3.14
N GLN A 32 4.67 -1.76 -4.18
CA GLN A 32 5.59 -0.66 -4.48
C GLN A 32 5.61 0.39 -3.36
N TYR A 33 4.45 0.74 -2.83
CA TYR A 33 4.34 1.71 -1.74
C TYR A 33 4.95 1.17 -0.42
N GLU A 34 4.71 -0.09 -0.06
CA GLU A 34 5.37 -0.74 1.09
C GLU A 34 6.90 -0.72 0.97
N GLN A 35 7.42 -0.96 -0.24
CA GLN A 35 8.86 -0.87 -0.50
C GLN A 35 9.38 0.55 -0.34
N GLN A 36 8.63 1.56 -0.80
CA GLN A 36 9.00 2.96 -0.64
C GLN A 36 9.05 3.37 0.84
N LEU A 37 8.07 2.94 1.65
CA LEU A 37 8.10 3.18 3.10
C LEU A 37 9.29 2.50 3.78
N THR A 38 9.61 1.27 3.37
CA THR A 38 10.78 0.55 3.90
C THR A 38 12.08 1.28 3.56
N ASN A 39 12.21 1.77 2.33
CA ASN A 39 13.39 2.54 1.90
C ASN A 39 13.48 3.87 2.67
N PHE A 40 12.38 4.61 2.77
CA PHE A 40 12.29 5.83 3.55
C PHE A 40 12.75 5.62 5.01
N TYR A 41 12.25 4.56 5.64
CA TYR A 41 12.65 4.20 7.00
C TYR A 41 14.16 3.94 7.11
N SER A 42 14.71 3.14 6.19
CA SER A 42 16.13 2.82 6.13
C SER A 42 17.00 4.08 5.92
N ASP A 43 16.57 5.00 5.07
CA ASP A 43 17.29 6.25 4.81
C ASP A 43 17.37 7.13 6.06
N ILE A 44 16.26 7.27 6.78
CA ILE A 44 16.23 8.01 8.05
C ILE A 44 17.13 7.35 9.10
N GLN A 45 17.11 6.02 9.22
CA GLN A 45 18.02 5.29 10.13
C GLN A 45 19.50 5.52 9.78
N SER A 46 19.82 5.50 8.49
CA SER A 46 21.18 5.79 8.00
C SER A 46 21.62 7.22 8.36
N ILE A 47 20.73 8.20 8.19
CA ILE A 47 20.98 9.60 8.57
C ILE A 47 21.24 9.71 10.07
N HIS A 48 20.40 9.08 10.92
CA HIS A 48 20.60 9.09 12.37
C HIS A 48 21.96 8.49 12.76
N HIS A 49 22.34 7.35 12.18
CA HIS A 49 23.62 6.72 12.49
C HIS A 49 24.82 7.58 12.09
N ARG A 50 24.78 8.17 10.88
CA ARG A 50 25.83 9.08 10.40
C ARG A 50 25.93 10.32 11.29
N MET A 51 24.81 10.88 11.69
CA MET A 51 24.78 12.05 12.55
C MET A 51 25.35 11.75 13.95
N ALA A 52 24.97 10.63 14.57
CA ALA A 52 25.53 10.21 15.85
C ALA A 52 27.07 10.05 15.79
N THR A 53 27.58 9.47 14.70
CA THR A 53 29.03 9.36 14.45
C THR A 53 29.69 10.74 14.37
N LEU A 54 29.12 11.68 13.61
CA LEU A 54 29.67 13.03 13.46
C LEU A 54 29.65 13.81 14.78
N LEU A 55 28.58 13.70 15.56
CA LEU A 55 28.48 14.35 16.87
C LEU A 55 29.52 13.84 17.86
N SER A 56 29.83 12.54 17.83
CA SER A 56 30.87 11.94 18.68
C SER A 56 32.27 12.50 18.44
N LEU A 57 32.52 13.01 17.22
CA LEU A 57 33.79 13.62 16.80
C LEU A 57 33.77 15.15 16.92
N SER A 58 32.63 15.73 17.29
CA SER A 58 32.45 17.18 17.27
C SER A 58 33.16 17.85 18.45
N PRO A 59 33.88 18.97 18.23
CA PRO A 59 34.41 19.80 19.30
C PRO A 59 33.34 20.70 19.94
N SER A 60 32.07 20.59 19.53
CA SER A 60 30.96 21.35 20.09
C SER A 60 30.77 21.12 21.59
N SER A 61 30.09 22.06 22.26
CA SER A 61 29.75 21.89 23.66
C SER A 61 28.83 20.69 23.87
N ARG A 62 29.02 19.99 24.98
CA ARG A 62 28.22 18.82 25.37
C ARG A 62 26.72 19.11 25.38
N GLN A 63 26.33 20.30 25.85
CA GLN A 63 24.92 20.72 25.89
C GLN A 63 24.29 20.82 24.50
N VAL A 64 25.04 21.30 23.50
CA VAL A 64 24.54 21.36 22.10
C VAL A 64 24.39 19.96 21.53
N ILE A 65 25.35 19.06 21.80
CA ILE A 65 25.30 17.67 21.36
C ILE A 65 24.08 16.96 21.98
N GLU A 66 23.85 17.11 23.28
CA GLU A 66 22.71 16.53 23.99
C GLU A 66 21.36 17.04 23.44
N GLN A 67 21.27 18.33 23.09
CA GLN A 67 20.07 18.88 22.46
C GLN A 67 19.81 18.24 21.09
N ILE A 68 20.83 18.15 20.23
CA ILE A 68 20.70 17.55 18.90
C ILE A 68 20.30 16.07 19.02
N GLU A 69 20.90 15.32 19.95
CA GLU A 69 20.52 13.92 20.19
C GLU A 69 19.07 13.77 20.67
N SER A 70 18.61 14.68 21.55
CA SER A 70 17.22 14.71 22.02
C SER A 70 16.24 14.96 20.87
N ASP A 71 16.54 15.93 20.01
CA ASP A 71 15.72 16.26 18.84
C ASP A 71 15.66 15.08 17.87
N ASN A 72 16.78 14.39 17.65
CA ASN A 72 16.81 13.20 16.79
C ASN A 72 16.04 12.02 17.36
N ARG A 73 16.06 11.79 18.67
CA ARG A 73 15.19 10.78 19.28
C ARG A 73 13.71 11.12 19.06
N THR A 74 13.36 12.40 19.05
CA THR A 74 11.99 12.85 18.75
C THR A 74 11.63 12.57 17.30
N ILE A 75 12.50 12.95 16.36
CA ILE A 75 12.33 12.66 14.92
C ILE A 75 12.18 11.16 14.70
N GLN A 76 13.05 10.34 15.30
CA GLN A 76 12.99 8.87 15.17
C GLN A 76 11.65 8.31 15.64
N ARG A 77 11.11 8.78 16.76
CA ARG A 77 9.80 8.36 17.23
C ARG A 77 8.69 8.77 16.25
N GLN A 78 8.73 10.00 15.75
CA GLN A 78 7.76 10.48 14.77
C GLN A 78 7.82 9.68 13.46
N THR A 79 9.02 9.36 12.97
CA THR A 79 9.21 8.51 11.79
C THR A 79 8.67 7.10 12.02
N ASN A 80 8.96 6.48 13.17
CA ASN A 80 8.43 5.16 13.50
C ASN A 80 6.89 5.18 13.49
N SER A 81 6.28 6.13 14.20
CA SER A 81 4.81 6.26 14.27
C SER A 81 4.20 6.52 12.90
N TYR A 82 4.79 7.41 12.10
CA TYR A 82 4.33 7.68 10.73
C TYR A 82 4.34 6.41 9.86
N VAL A 83 5.44 5.65 9.86
CA VAL A 83 5.55 4.42 9.06
C VAL A 83 4.54 3.37 9.52
N GLU A 84 4.34 3.21 10.83
CA GLU A 84 3.33 2.30 11.38
C GLU A 84 1.91 2.70 10.98
N GLU A 85 1.56 3.99 11.11
CA GLU A 85 0.24 4.52 10.76
C GLU A 85 -0.05 4.39 9.26
N GLU A 86 0.91 4.72 8.40
CA GLU A 86 0.75 4.58 6.94
C GLU A 86 0.59 3.12 6.51
N LEU A 87 1.32 2.18 7.13
CA LEU A 87 1.15 0.74 6.85
C LEU A 87 -0.22 0.22 7.28
N ASP A 88 -0.71 0.64 8.45
CA ASP A 88 -2.04 0.27 8.94
C ASP A 88 -3.15 0.84 8.05
N GLU A 89 -3.05 2.12 7.66
CA GLU A 89 -4.02 2.76 6.78
C GLU A 89 -4.02 2.13 5.39
N LEU A 90 -2.84 1.85 4.82
CA LEU A 90 -2.69 1.14 3.54
C LEU A 90 -3.37 -0.24 3.59
N GLU A 91 -3.20 -0.99 4.68
CA GLU A 91 -3.82 -2.30 4.84
C GLU A 91 -5.35 -2.18 4.93
N LYS A 92 -5.87 -1.24 5.71
CA LYS A 92 -7.32 -0.98 5.81
C LYS A 92 -7.93 -0.63 4.45
N GLN A 93 -7.31 0.30 3.73
CA GLN A 93 -7.79 0.74 2.42
C GLN A 93 -7.73 -0.39 1.40
N THR A 94 -6.63 -1.13 1.35
CA THR A 94 -6.47 -2.26 0.42
C THR A 94 -7.47 -3.37 0.70
N LYS A 95 -7.70 -3.69 1.97
CA LYS A 95 -8.68 -4.70 2.37
C LYS A 95 -10.10 -4.29 2.01
N LYS A 96 -10.45 -3.00 2.18
CA LYS A 96 -11.75 -2.45 1.77
C LYS A 96 -11.93 -2.53 0.25
N ALA A 97 -10.93 -2.09 -0.52
CA ALA A 97 -10.97 -2.15 -1.98
C ALA A 97 -11.08 -3.60 -2.49
N ARG A 98 -10.31 -4.52 -1.90
CA ARG A 98 -10.37 -5.95 -2.27
C ARG A 98 -11.75 -6.55 -2.01
N ARG A 99 -12.36 -6.30 -0.85
CA ARG A 99 -13.74 -6.75 -0.56
C ARG A 99 -14.72 -6.23 -1.60
N SER A 100 -14.64 -4.95 -1.95
CA SER A 100 -15.49 -4.35 -2.96
C SER A 100 -15.30 -4.99 -4.35
N PHE A 101 -14.06 -5.34 -4.71
CA PHE A 101 -13.80 -6.07 -5.97
C PHE A 101 -14.35 -7.50 -5.94
N ASP A 102 -14.18 -8.21 -4.82
CA ASP A 102 -14.69 -9.58 -4.65
C ASP A 102 -16.22 -9.59 -4.72
N GLU A 103 -16.90 -8.66 -4.03
CA GLU A 103 -18.37 -8.49 -4.08
C GLU A 103 -18.85 -8.21 -5.51
N ALA A 104 -18.28 -7.22 -6.19
CA ALA A 104 -18.67 -6.86 -7.56
C ALA A 104 -18.40 -8.01 -8.55
N ARG A 105 -17.32 -8.77 -8.35
CA ARG A 105 -16.99 -9.94 -9.17
C ARG A 105 -18.02 -11.05 -8.98
N GLU A 106 -18.40 -11.37 -7.75
CA GLU A 106 -19.39 -12.40 -7.46
C GLU A 106 -20.78 -12.02 -7.99
N GLU A 107 -21.17 -10.74 -7.93
CA GLU A 107 -22.41 -10.26 -8.55
C GLU A 107 -22.43 -10.48 -10.07
N LEU A 108 -21.35 -10.13 -10.77
CA LEU A 108 -21.24 -10.33 -12.22
C LEU A 108 -21.20 -11.82 -12.60
N ILE A 109 -20.56 -12.66 -11.79
CA ILE A 109 -20.56 -14.12 -12.00
C ILE A 109 -21.97 -14.67 -11.82
N ALA A 110 -22.68 -14.25 -10.76
CA ALA A 110 -24.05 -14.66 -10.52
C ALA A 110 -24.98 -14.21 -11.66
N GLU A 111 -24.85 -12.98 -12.14
CA GLU A 111 -25.61 -12.47 -13.28
C GLU A 111 -25.33 -13.28 -14.56
N ARG A 112 -24.04 -13.54 -14.86
CA ARG A 112 -23.63 -14.35 -16.00
C ARG A 112 -24.22 -15.76 -15.93
N ASN A 113 -24.20 -16.38 -14.75
CA ASN A 113 -24.70 -17.74 -14.54
C ASN A 113 -26.23 -17.83 -14.59
N ARG A 114 -26.95 -16.72 -14.38
CA ARG A 114 -28.42 -16.66 -14.54
C ARG A 114 -28.87 -16.53 -15.99
N LEU A 115 -27.97 -16.23 -16.93
CA LEU A 115 -28.33 -16.07 -18.34
C LEU A 115 -28.66 -17.45 -18.97
N PRO A 116 -29.87 -17.64 -19.54
CA PRO A 116 -30.24 -18.89 -20.18
C PRO A 116 -29.40 -19.17 -21.42
N TRP A 117 -29.23 -20.46 -21.73
CA TRP A 117 -28.42 -20.96 -22.86
C TRP A 117 -29.19 -21.00 -24.20
N GLU A 118 -30.36 -20.37 -24.27
CA GLU A 118 -31.25 -20.29 -25.43
C GLU A 118 -31.38 -18.88 -26.00
#